data_AF-A0A3L8BIB6-F1
#
_entry.id   AF-A0A3L8BIB6-F1
#
_cell.length_a   1.000
_cell.length_b   1.000
_cell.length_c   1.000
_cell.angle_alpha   90.00
_cell.angle_beta   90.00
_cell.angle_gamma   90.00
#
_symmetry.space_group_name_H-M   'P 1'
#
loop_
_entity.id
_entity.type
_entity.pdbx_description
1 polymer ?
#
loop_
_entity_poly.entity_id
_entity_poly.type
_entity_poly.pdbx_seq_one_letter_code
_entity_poly.pdbx_strand_id
1 'polypeptide(L)'
;MPINRHIFTAKLEGTVAGLLLTITSLIIAFWMSWHALAQINFGYSLGYQVLDIGAHIQRYGPDNRYRNGFEYTTRDQHEALFTQIVNGIQQGGEGLPEIRYQYQRNQFQPARSDTLLRPPEVVHLQDVANLITLFNQAAVVCLLLLLCSIAYYRWKNLSPPTARQLGLGTVMIIVLLGVILLIAGPTQVFYWLHTQVFPDDHQWFFYYQESLMTTLMKAPDLFGFIAALWGLLALGLFALTQWLLQIALTKQQRLD
;
A
#
# COMPACT_ATOMS: atom_id res chain seq x y z
N MET A 1 -23.38 16.08 43.05
CA MET A 1 -22.07 16.67 42.69
C MET A 1 -22.18 17.26 41.28
N PRO A 2 -22.04 18.58 41.08
CA PRO A 2 -22.07 19.15 39.75
C PRO A 2 -20.75 18.79 39.04
N ILE A 3 -20.84 18.03 37.95
CA ILE A 3 -19.71 17.80 37.05
C ILE A 3 -19.29 19.18 36.51
N ASN A 4 -18.06 19.58 36.81
CA ASN A 4 -17.54 20.88 36.43
C ASN A 4 -17.35 20.92 34.90
N ARG A 5 -18.36 21.44 34.18
CA ARG A 5 -18.47 21.39 32.72
C ARG A 5 -17.22 21.89 32.00
N HIS A 6 -16.52 22.88 32.54
CA HIS A 6 -15.29 23.43 31.97
C HIS A 6 -14.11 22.45 31.95
N ILE A 7 -13.97 21.60 32.98
CA ILE A 7 -12.89 20.59 33.03
C ILE A 7 -13.17 19.48 32.01
N PHE A 8 -14.44 19.11 31.86
CA PHE A 8 -14.85 18.09 30.90
C PHE A 8 -14.63 18.55 29.45
N THR A 9 -14.99 19.79 29.11
CA THR A 9 -14.81 20.33 27.75
C THR A 9 -13.35 20.45 27.35
N ALA A 10 -12.47 20.93 28.23
CA ALA A 10 -11.05 21.08 27.94
C ALA A 10 -10.35 19.72 27.72
N LYS A 11 -10.72 18.70 28.51
CA LYS A 11 -10.18 17.35 28.36
C LYS A 11 -10.66 16.67 27.08
N LEU A 12 -11.93 16.89 26.69
CA LEU A 12 -12.48 16.38 25.44
C LEU A 12 -11.79 17.03 24.23
N GLU A 13 -11.59 18.34 24.25
CA GLU A 13 -10.91 19.10 23.21
C GLU A 13 -9.49 18.59 22.96
N GLY A 14 -8.68 18.45 24.01
CA GLY A 14 -7.32 17.91 23.89
C GLY A 14 -7.29 16.46 23.39
N THR A 15 -8.30 15.66 23.73
CA THR A 15 -8.42 14.27 23.25
C THR A 15 -8.73 14.21 21.76
N VAL A 16 -9.69 15.01 21.29
CA VAL A 16 -10.08 15.08 19.88
C VAL A 16 -8.94 15.64 19.02
N ALA A 17 -8.30 16.72 19.48
CA ALA A 17 -7.13 17.30 18.81
C ALA A 17 -5.98 16.28 18.72
N GLY A 18 -5.76 15.49 19.78
CA GLY A 18 -4.73 14.45 19.81
C GLY A 18 -5.03 13.32 18.82
N LEU A 19 -6.27 12.85 18.79
CA LEU A 19 -6.72 11.83 17.84
C LEU A 19 -6.53 12.30 16.39
N LEU A 20 -6.95 13.53 16.08
CA LEU A 20 -6.82 14.10 14.74
C LEU A 20 -5.35 14.21 14.31
N LEU A 21 -4.48 14.73 15.18
CA LEU A 21 -3.04 14.80 14.94
C LEU A 21 -2.43 13.42 14.67
N THR A 22 -2.80 12.42 15.47
CA THR A 22 -2.30 11.05 15.33
C THR A 22 -2.80 10.38 14.05
N ILE A 23 -4.11 10.42 13.75
CA ILE A 23 -4.66 9.76 12.56
C ILE A 23 -4.13 10.38 11.27
N THR A 24 -4.09 11.72 11.18
CA THR A 24 -3.58 12.41 9.99
C THR A 24 -2.12 12.08 9.73
N SER A 25 -1.28 12.08 10.77
CA SER A 25 0.13 11.68 10.65
C SER A 25 0.31 10.20 10.28
N LEU A 26 -0.56 9.30 10.73
CA LEU A 26 -0.52 7.88 10.35
C LEU A 26 -0.84 7.72 8.86
N ILE A 27 -1.88 8.38 8.36
CA ILE A 27 -2.24 8.36 6.93
C ILE A 27 -1.09 8.90 6.08
N ILE A 28 -0.47 10.00 6.50
CA ILE A 28 0.68 10.59 5.80
C ILE A 28 1.89 9.63 5.82
N ALA A 29 2.13 8.91 6.92
CA ALA A 29 3.19 7.91 6.98
C ALA A 29 2.97 6.76 6.00
N PHE A 30 1.74 6.25 5.88
CA PHE A 30 1.37 5.25 4.85
C PHE A 30 1.50 5.80 3.43
N TRP A 31 1.13 7.06 3.22
CA TRP A 31 1.24 7.72 1.92
C TRP A 31 2.70 7.88 1.49
N MET A 32 3.57 8.38 2.38
CA MET A 32 4.99 8.52 2.10
C MET A 32 5.68 7.17 1.90
N SER A 33 5.33 6.15 2.70
CA SER A 33 5.92 4.82 2.53
C SER A 33 5.49 4.15 1.23
N TRP A 34 4.25 4.38 0.76
CA TRP A 34 3.78 3.89 -0.53
C TRP A 34 4.64 4.45 -1.67
N HIS A 35 4.79 5.78 -1.71
CA HIS A 35 5.58 6.46 -2.74
C HIS A 35 7.06 6.09 -2.68
N ALA A 36 7.63 5.96 -1.49
CA ALA A 36 9.01 5.51 -1.32
C ALA A 36 9.24 4.09 -1.85
N LEU A 37 8.32 3.17 -1.57
CA LEU A 37 8.40 1.79 -2.06
C LEU A 37 8.16 1.70 -3.57
N ALA A 38 7.28 2.54 -4.14
CA ALA A 38 7.05 2.59 -5.58
C ALA A 38 8.34 2.89 -6.36
N GLN A 39 9.24 3.74 -5.83
CA GLN A 39 10.53 4.06 -6.47
C GLN A 39 11.45 2.83 -6.62
N ILE A 40 11.23 1.79 -5.81
CA ILE A 40 12.00 0.55 -5.85
C ILE A 40 11.12 -0.65 -6.25
N ASN A 41 10.03 -0.39 -6.97
CA ASN A 41 9.08 -1.40 -7.43
C ASN A 41 8.59 -2.31 -6.28
N PHE A 42 8.31 -1.73 -5.11
CA PHE A 42 7.88 -2.43 -3.90
C PHE A 42 8.79 -3.60 -3.49
N GLY A 43 10.08 -3.53 -3.82
CA GLY A 43 11.03 -4.59 -3.53
C GLY A 43 10.83 -5.86 -4.37
N TYR A 44 10.22 -5.75 -5.56
CA TYR A 44 9.91 -6.90 -6.42
C TYR A 44 11.12 -7.79 -6.70
N SER A 45 12.31 -7.24 -6.91
CA SER A 45 13.52 -8.05 -7.15
C SER A 45 13.88 -8.96 -5.95
N LEU A 46 13.65 -8.50 -4.72
CA LEU A 46 13.79 -9.29 -3.50
C LEU A 46 12.65 -10.31 -3.38
N GLY A 47 11.40 -9.87 -3.57
CA GLY A 47 10.23 -10.75 -3.56
C GLY A 47 10.32 -11.87 -4.59
N TYR A 48 10.88 -11.60 -5.77
CA TYR A 48 11.10 -12.56 -6.85
C TYR A 48 11.93 -13.75 -6.39
N GLN A 49 12.97 -13.49 -5.59
CA GLN A 49 13.84 -14.52 -5.03
C GLN A 49 13.17 -15.24 -3.86
N VAL A 50 12.67 -14.48 -2.89
CA VAL A 50 12.10 -15.02 -1.64
C VAL A 50 10.87 -15.89 -1.89
N LEU A 51 10.05 -15.52 -2.88
CA LEU A 51 8.81 -16.21 -3.21
C LEU A 51 8.97 -17.20 -4.37
N ASP A 52 10.18 -17.36 -4.91
CA ASP A 52 10.51 -18.21 -6.05
C ASP A 52 9.57 -17.97 -7.25
N ILE A 53 9.40 -16.69 -7.61
CA ILE A 53 8.50 -16.27 -8.70
C ILE A 53 8.97 -16.87 -10.04
N GLY A 54 10.29 -17.04 -10.22
CA GLY A 54 10.84 -17.67 -11.41
C GLY A 54 10.34 -19.10 -11.63
N ALA A 55 10.42 -19.96 -10.60
CA ALA A 55 9.90 -21.32 -10.69
C ALA A 55 8.37 -21.34 -10.83
N HIS A 56 7.68 -20.40 -10.18
CA HIS A 56 6.23 -20.24 -10.33
C HIS A 56 5.83 -19.93 -11.77
N ILE A 57 6.53 -18.99 -12.44
CA ILE A 57 6.32 -18.66 -13.85
C ILE A 57 6.63 -19.87 -14.73
N GLN A 58 7.72 -20.60 -14.48
CA GLN A 58 8.02 -21.81 -15.25
C GLN A 58 6.95 -22.89 -15.12
N ARG A 59 6.28 -22.96 -13.96
CA ARG A 59 5.21 -23.92 -13.71
C ARG A 59 3.89 -23.52 -14.38
N TYR A 60 3.47 -22.27 -14.26
CA TYR A 60 2.12 -21.84 -14.67
C TYR A 60 2.07 -21.04 -15.97
N GLY A 61 3.20 -20.47 -16.40
CA GLY A 61 3.34 -19.76 -17.67
C GLY A 61 2.91 -20.59 -18.90
N PRO A 62 3.35 -21.87 -19.02
CA PRO A 62 2.94 -22.73 -20.14
C PRO A 62 1.44 -23.06 -20.15
N ASP A 63 0.79 -23.04 -18.99
CA ASP A 63 -0.62 -23.39 -18.83
C ASP A 63 -1.57 -22.22 -19.11
N ASN A 64 -1.03 -21.04 -19.46
CA ASN A 64 -1.87 -19.88 -19.73
C ASN A 64 -2.71 -20.10 -21.01
N ARG A 65 -4.02 -19.93 -20.89
CA ARG A 65 -5.00 -20.19 -21.96
C ARG A 65 -5.05 -19.12 -23.05
N TYR A 66 -4.53 -17.92 -22.76
CA TYR A 66 -4.69 -16.73 -23.60
C TYR A 66 -3.36 -16.19 -24.15
N ARG A 67 -2.27 -16.44 -23.43
CA ARG A 67 -0.91 -15.96 -23.73
C ARG A 67 0.04 -17.13 -23.78
N ASN A 68 1.09 -17.03 -24.58
CA ASN A 68 2.02 -18.14 -24.84
C ASN A 68 3.48 -17.71 -24.68
N GLY A 69 4.33 -18.65 -24.27
CA GLY A 69 5.78 -18.45 -24.30
C GLY A 69 6.34 -17.56 -23.19
N PHE A 70 5.55 -17.31 -22.14
CA PHE A 70 6.00 -16.59 -20.96
C PHE A 70 7.02 -17.40 -20.15
N GLU A 71 7.04 -18.72 -20.30
CA GLU A 71 8.07 -19.60 -19.75
C GLU A 71 9.46 -19.39 -20.38
N TYR A 72 9.52 -18.73 -21.55
CA TYR A 72 10.78 -18.41 -22.24
C TYR A 72 11.27 -16.98 -21.97
N THR A 73 10.60 -16.21 -21.12
CA THR A 73 11.06 -14.87 -20.73
C THR A 73 12.10 -14.94 -19.61
N THR A 74 12.90 -13.88 -19.50
CA THR A 74 13.98 -13.79 -18.51
C THR A 74 13.51 -13.07 -17.26
N ARG A 75 14.23 -13.27 -16.15
CA ARG A 75 14.04 -12.50 -14.92
C ARG A 75 14.07 -10.99 -15.17
N ASP A 76 15.07 -10.50 -15.92
CA ASP A 76 15.20 -9.06 -16.22
C ASP A 76 13.94 -8.54 -16.92
N GLN A 77 13.37 -9.34 -17.82
CA GLN A 77 12.12 -8.99 -18.48
C GLN A 77 10.94 -8.98 -17.50
N HIS A 78 10.85 -9.96 -16.59
CA HIS A 78 9.82 -9.97 -15.53
C HIS A 78 9.90 -8.72 -14.64
N GLU A 79 11.10 -8.33 -14.23
CA GLU A 79 11.32 -7.12 -13.42
C GLU A 79 10.94 -5.85 -14.22
N ALA A 80 11.28 -5.78 -15.51
CA ALA A 80 10.88 -4.69 -16.38
C ALA A 80 9.36 -4.62 -16.62
N LEU A 81 8.68 -5.77 -16.76
CA LEU A 81 7.23 -5.85 -16.89
C LEU A 81 6.52 -5.41 -15.61
N PHE A 82 7.00 -5.86 -14.44
CA PHE A 82 6.45 -5.41 -13.16
C PHE A 82 6.67 -3.90 -12.96
N THR A 83 7.84 -3.38 -13.33
CA THR A 83 8.12 -1.93 -13.30
C THR A 83 7.14 -1.15 -14.17
N GLN A 84 6.84 -1.63 -15.39
CA GLN A 84 5.84 -1.00 -16.26
C GLN A 84 4.43 -0.99 -15.64
N ILE A 85 4.04 -2.08 -14.95
CA ILE A 85 2.76 -2.11 -14.21
C ILE A 85 2.75 -1.09 -13.08
N VAL A 86 3.82 -1.02 -12.27
CA VAL A 86 3.95 -0.04 -11.19
C VAL A 86 3.84 1.39 -11.75
N ASN A 87 4.56 1.69 -12.82
CA ASN A 87 4.49 3.00 -13.48
C ASN A 87 3.09 3.33 -13.99
N GLY A 88 2.42 2.37 -14.64
CA GLY A 88 1.05 2.54 -15.11
C GLY A 88 0.09 2.86 -13.96
N ILE A 89 0.16 2.13 -12.84
CA ILE A 89 -0.66 2.42 -11.65
C ILE A 89 -0.37 3.83 -11.10
N GLN A 90 0.90 4.23 -11.02
CA GLN A 90 1.28 5.56 -10.51
C GLN A 90 0.88 6.70 -11.45
N GLN A 91 0.68 6.41 -12.74
CA GLN A 91 0.28 7.36 -13.79
C GLN A 91 -1.21 7.22 -14.14
N GLY A 92 -2.05 6.78 -13.18
CA GLY A 92 -3.50 6.75 -13.37
C GLY A 92 -3.99 5.69 -14.36
N GLY A 93 -3.19 4.65 -14.62
CA GLY A 93 -3.49 3.54 -15.52
C GLY A 93 -2.95 3.68 -16.95
N GLU A 94 -2.26 4.79 -17.25
CA GLU A 94 -1.67 5.02 -18.57
C GLU A 94 -0.63 3.94 -18.93
N GLY A 95 -0.67 3.46 -20.18
CA GLY A 95 0.30 2.50 -20.69
C GLY A 95 0.03 1.03 -20.33
N LEU A 96 -0.96 0.72 -19.48
CA LEU A 96 -1.28 -0.65 -19.08
C LEU A 96 -1.64 -1.57 -20.28
N PRO A 97 -2.54 -1.20 -21.21
CA PRO A 97 -2.86 -2.05 -22.37
C PRO A 97 -1.67 -2.34 -23.29
N GLU A 98 -0.66 -1.46 -23.30
CA GLU A 98 0.48 -1.51 -24.21
C GLU A 98 1.65 -2.35 -23.70
N ILE A 99 1.62 -2.79 -22.42
CA ILE A 99 2.68 -3.60 -21.82
C ILE A 99 2.82 -4.91 -22.60
N ARG A 100 4.02 -5.14 -23.14
CA ARG A 100 4.33 -6.29 -23.99
C ARG A 100 5.55 -7.02 -23.50
N TYR A 101 5.50 -8.35 -23.60
CA TYR A 101 6.66 -9.21 -23.41
C TYR A 101 7.15 -9.73 -24.75
N GLN A 102 8.41 -10.16 -24.79
CA GLN A 102 9.08 -10.72 -25.95
C GLN A 102 9.67 -12.07 -25.58
N TYR A 103 9.43 -13.07 -26.42
CA TYR A 103 9.88 -14.42 -26.16
C TYR A 103 10.39 -15.10 -27.43
N GLN A 104 11.33 -16.02 -27.25
CA GLN A 104 11.89 -16.81 -28.32
C GLN A 104 12.03 -18.26 -27.85
N ARG A 105 11.25 -19.17 -28.46
CA ARG A 105 11.19 -20.59 -28.03
C ARG A 105 12.53 -21.32 -28.23
N ASN A 106 13.26 -20.97 -29.29
CA ASN A 106 14.61 -21.46 -29.56
C ASN A 106 15.33 -20.50 -30.53
N GLN A 107 16.65 -20.64 -30.61
CA GLN A 107 17.52 -19.79 -31.43
C GLN A 107 17.18 -19.77 -32.93
N PHE A 108 16.43 -20.75 -33.42
CA PHE A 108 16.08 -20.90 -34.84
C PHE A 108 14.73 -20.29 -35.22
N GLN A 109 13.91 -19.89 -34.25
CA GLN A 109 12.62 -19.24 -34.48
C GLN A 109 12.72 -17.72 -34.25
N PRO A 110 11.99 -16.89 -35.00
CA PRO A 110 12.01 -15.44 -34.77
C PRO A 110 11.44 -15.11 -33.39
N ALA A 111 11.97 -14.06 -32.77
CA ALA A 111 11.40 -13.51 -31.54
C ALA A 111 9.95 -13.07 -31.79
N ARG A 112 9.07 -13.41 -30.86
CA ARG A 112 7.65 -13.03 -30.87
C ARG A 112 7.37 -12.06 -29.75
N SER A 113 6.30 -11.29 -29.89
CA SER A 113 5.81 -10.40 -28.85
C SER A 113 4.30 -10.53 -28.70
N ASP A 114 3.83 -10.48 -27.45
CA ASP A 114 2.42 -10.41 -27.11
C ASP A 114 2.22 -9.41 -25.96
N THR A 115 1.00 -8.89 -25.84
CA THR A 115 0.55 -8.10 -24.69
C THR A 115 0.57 -8.95 -23.42
N LEU A 116 1.04 -8.37 -22.32
CA LEU A 116 1.07 -9.04 -21.02
C LEU A 116 -0.35 -9.19 -20.45
N LEU A 117 -1.10 -8.09 -20.44
CA LEU A 117 -2.41 -8.01 -19.80
C LEU A 117 -3.53 -8.35 -20.80
N ARG A 118 -4.59 -9.00 -20.32
CA ARG A 118 -5.87 -9.08 -21.04
C ARG A 118 -6.75 -7.87 -20.68
N PRO A 119 -7.79 -7.58 -21.47
CA PRO A 119 -8.68 -6.46 -21.18
C PRO A 119 -9.26 -6.44 -19.75
N PRO A 120 -9.70 -7.58 -19.16
CA PRO A 120 -10.15 -7.57 -17.77
C PRO A 120 -9.05 -7.26 -16.74
N GLU A 121 -7.81 -7.68 -17.01
CA GLU A 121 -6.66 -7.37 -16.13
C GLU A 121 -6.28 -5.88 -16.22
N VAL A 122 -6.40 -5.27 -17.41
CA VAL A 122 -6.23 -3.82 -17.59
C VAL A 122 -7.29 -3.06 -16.78
N VAL A 123 -8.56 -3.45 -16.86
CA VAL A 123 -9.65 -2.81 -16.09
C VAL A 123 -9.38 -2.95 -14.59
N HIS A 124 -8.97 -4.12 -14.11
CA HIS A 124 -8.64 -4.32 -12.70
C HIS A 124 -7.49 -3.41 -12.24
N LEU A 125 -6.39 -3.33 -13.00
CA LEU A 125 -5.26 -2.47 -12.66
C LEU A 125 -5.60 -0.97 -12.80
N GLN A 126 -6.54 -0.61 -13.67
CA GLN A 126 -7.11 0.74 -13.73
C GLN A 126 -7.88 1.07 -12.44
N ASP A 127 -8.65 0.13 -11.89
CA ASP A 127 -9.33 0.33 -10.60
C ASP A 127 -8.33 0.52 -9.47
N VAL A 128 -7.22 -0.24 -9.47
CA VAL A 128 -6.12 -0.03 -8.53
C VAL A 128 -5.52 1.37 -8.70
N ALA A 129 -5.29 1.84 -9.92
CA ALA A 129 -4.78 3.19 -10.19
C ALA A 129 -5.75 4.29 -9.69
N ASN A 130 -7.06 4.08 -9.87
CA ASN A 130 -8.10 4.98 -9.37
C ASN A 130 -8.09 5.02 -7.83
N LEU A 131 -7.96 3.87 -7.17
CA LEU A 131 -7.86 3.78 -5.71
C LEU A 131 -6.64 4.52 -5.18
N ILE A 132 -5.48 4.36 -5.82
CA ILE A 132 -4.25 5.08 -5.44
C ILE A 132 -4.39 6.59 -5.68
N THR A 133 -5.08 6.99 -6.75
CA THR A 133 -5.38 8.41 -7.02
C THR A 133 -6.24 9.00 -5.91
N LEU A 134 -7.30 8.31 -5.49
CA LEU A 134 -8.15 8.72 -4.37
C LEU A 134 -7.35 8.77 -3.06
N PHE A 135 -6.51 7.77 -2.80
CA PHE A 135 -5.65 7.74 -1.62
C PHE A 135 -4.68 8.94 -1.59
N ASN A 136 -4.08 9.30 -2.72
CA ASN A 136 -3.24 10.49 -2.84
C ASN A 136 -4.00 11.78 -2.50
N GLN A 137 -5.23 11.93 -3.02
CA GLN A 137 -6.06 13.10 -2.74
C GLN A 137 -6.43 13.17 -1.25
N ALA A 138 -6.85 12.05 -0.65
CA ALA A 138 -7.16 11.97 0.77
C ALA A 138 -5.93 12.28 1.66
N ALA A 139 -4.74 11.83 1.26
CA ALA A 139 -3.50 12.11 1.96
C ALA A 139 -3.13 13.60 1.92
N VAL A 140 -3.36 14.29 0.80
CA VAL A 140 -3.17 15.75 0.70
C VAL A 140 -4.12 16.50 1.65
N VAL A 141 -5.39 16.09 1.72
CA VAL A 141 -6.34 16.65 2.70
C VAL A 141 -5.83 16.40 4.13
N CYS A 142 -5.35 15.19 4.43
CA CYS A 142 -4.78 14.86 5.73
C CYS A 142 -3.53 15.68 6.05
N LEU A 143 -2.69 16.01 5.06
CA LEU A 143 -1.53 16.89 5.23
C LEU A 143 -1.97 18.30 5.63
N LEU A 144 -2.98 18.87 4.96
CA LEU A 144 -3.54 20.17 5.33
C LEU A 144 -4.11 20.13 6.76
N LEU A 145 -4.88 19.09 7.10
CA LEU A 145 -5.42 18.90 8.43
C LEU A 145 -4.33 18.73 9.50
N LEU A 146 -3.22 18.05 9.18
CA LEU A 146 -2.08 17.93 10.08
C LEU A 146 -1.45 19.30 10.34
N LEU A 147 -1.22 20.11 9.30
CA LEU A 147 -0.67 21.46 9.43
C LEU A 147 -1.59 22.37 10.27
N CYS A 148 -2.91 22.34 10.00
CA CYS A 148 -3.89 23.07 10.80
C CYS A 148 -3.90 22.59 12.26
N SER A 149 -3.79 21.27 12.49
CA SER A 149 -3.72 20.71 13.85
C SER A 149 -2.46 21.19 14.57
N ILE A 150 -1.29 21.17 13.92
CA ILE A 150 -0.05 21.70 14.50
C ILE A 150 -0.23 23.19 14.86
N ALA A 151 -0.76 24.01 13.96
CA ALA A 151 -1.02 25.43 14.25
C ALA A 151 -1.98 25.62 15.43
N TYR A 152 -3.04 24.80 15.50
CA TYR A 152 -3.99 24.81 16.61
C TYR A 152 -3.33 24.47 17.96
N TYR A 153 -2.50 23.43 17.98
CA TYR A 153 -1.72 23.04 19.17
C TYR A 153 -0.81 24.17 19.65
N ARG A 154 -0.15 24.88 18.72
CA ARG A 154 0.71 26.03 19.05
C ARG A 154 -0.10 27.23 19.56
N TRP A 155 -1.27 27.49 18.97
CA TRP A 155 -2.12 28.61 19.38
C TRP A 155 -2.73 28.40 20.76
N LYS A 156 -3.17 27.17 21.07
CA LYS A 156 -3.81 26.80 22.34
C LYS A 156 -2.82 26.33 23.41
N ASN A 157 -1.52 26.29 23.08
CA ASN A 157 -0.45 25.78 23.93
C ASN A 157 -0.74 24.38 24.53
N LEU A 158 -1.37 23.51 23.73
CA LEU A 158 -1.75 22.17 24.13
C LEU A 158 -0.54 21.23 24.13
N SER A 159 -0.52 20.26 25.04
CA SER A 159 0.49 19.20 25.03
C SER A 159 0.04 18.07 24.09
N PRO A 160 0.90 17.59 23.16
CA PRO A 160 0.58 16.48 22.29
C PRO A 160 0.44 15.16 23.07
N PRO A 161 -0.19 14.11 22.50
CA PRO A 161 -0.28 12.79 23.13
C PRO A 161 1.10 12.25 23.51
N THR A 162 1.29 11.72 24.71
CA THR A 162 2.61 11.26 25.17
C THR A 162 3.13 10.07 24.36
N ALA A 163 4.45 9.90 24.25
CA ALA A 163 5.06 8.74 23.58
C ALA A 163 4.55 7.40 24.13
N ARG A 164 4.27 7.33 25.44
CA ARG A 164 3.68 6.14 26.08
C ARG A 164 2.27 5.84 25.58
N GLN A 165 1.41 6.86 25.48
CA GLN A 165 0.05 6.71 24.95
C GLN A 165 0.06 6.27 23.49
N LEU A 166 0.91 6.90 22.67
CA LEU A 166 1.07 6.56 21.25
C LEU A 166 1.60 5.14 21.07
N GLY A 167 2.65 4.76 21.82
CA GLY A 167 3.22 3.42 21.78
C GLY A 167 2.22 2.35 22.20
N LEU A 168 1.53 2.55 23.33
CA LEU A 168 0.52 1.59 23.81
C LEU A 168 -0.66 1.48 22.84
N GLY A 169 -1.18 2.61 22.33
CA GLY A 169 -2.26 2.63 21.34
C GLY A 169 -1.89 1.90 20.06
N THR A 170 -0.67 2.15 19.54
CA THR A 170 -0.15 1.49 18.34
C THR A 170 -0.03 -0.01 18.54
N VAL A 171 0.57 -0.46 19.66
CA VAL A 171 0.69 -1.89 19.99
C VAL A 171 -0.68 -2.54 20.13
N MET A 172 -1.65 -1.90 20.81
CA MET A 172 -3.00 -2.44 20.94
C MET A 172 -3.69 -2.62 19.58
N ILE A 173 -3.57 -1.64 18.67
CA ILE A 173 -4.14 -1.74 17.32
C ILE A 173 -3.44 -2.84 16.52
N ILE A 174 -2.11 -2.92 16.55
CA ILE A 174 -1.36 -3.98 15.84
C ILE A 174 -1.77 -5.37 16.35
N VAL A 175 -1.88 -5.55 17.67
CA VAL A 175 -2.32 -6.82 18.27
C VAL A 175 -3.75 -7.14 17.85
N LEU A 176 -4.66 -6.17 17.89
CA LEU A 176 -6.05 -6.36 17.45
C LEU A 176 -6.14 -6.78 15.99
N LEU A 177 -5.48 -6.05 15.08
CA LEU A 177 -5.45 -6.37 13.66
C LEU A 177 -4.76 -7.72 13.40
N GLY A 178 -3.69 -8.02 14.13
CA GLY A 178 -3.00 -9.30 14.07
C GLY A 178 -3.90 -10.47 14.49
N VAL A 179 -4.66 -10.32 15.58
CA VAL A 179 -5.65 -11.34 16.01
C VAL A 179 -6.74 -11.54 14.96
N ILE A 180 -7.26 -10.45 14.37
CA ILE A 180 -8.24 -10.54 13.28
C ILE A 180 -7.65 -11.33 12.09
N LEU A 181 -6.43 -11.02 11.66
CA LEU A 181 -5.76 -11.73 10.56
C LEU A 181 -5.50 -13.20 10.89
N LEU A 182 -5.16 -13.53 12.14
CA LEU A 182 -4.95 -14.91 12.58
C LEU A 182 -6.25 -15.73 12.59
N ILE A 183 -7.37 -15.11 12.98
CA ILE A 183 -8.68 -15.79 13.05
C ILE A 183 -9.31 -15.92 11.66
N ALA A 184 -9.36 -14.83 10.89
CA ALA A 184 -10.02 -14.80 9.59
C ALA A 184 -9.16 -15.41 8.46
N GLY A 185 -7.83 -15.33 8.60
CA GLY A 185 -6.87 -15.68 7.56
C GLY A 185 -6.57 -14.52 6.60
N PRO A 186 -5.29 -14.25 6.27
CA PRO A 186 -4.91 -13.09 5.47
C PRO A 186 -5.51 -13.09 4.06
N THR A 187 -5.60 -14.26 3.42
CA THR A 187 -6.19 -14.39 2.08
C THR A 187 -7.69 -14.08 2.07
N GLN A 188 -8.42 -14.45 3.12
CA GLN A 188 -9.86 -14.16 3.21
C GLN A 188 -10.12 -12.68 3.45
N VAL A 189 -9.30 -12.05 4.28
CA VAL A 189 -9.34 -10.59 4.46
C VAL A 189 -8.99 -9.87 3.16
N PHE A 190 -7.99 -10.36 2.42
CA PHE A 190 -7.64 -9.84 1.09
C PHE A 190 -8.84 -9.95 0.12
N TYR A 191 -9.48 -11.13 0.00
CA TYR A 191 -10.65 -11.30 -0.87
C TYR A 191 -11.84 -10.44 -0.44
N TRP A 192 -12.12 -10.37 0.86
CA TRP A 192 -13.19 -9.52 1.37
C TRP A 192 -12.93 -8.04 1.05
N LEU A 193 -11.70 -7.55 1.24
CA LEU A 193 -11.37 -6.17 0.86
C LEU A 193 -11.57 -5.91 -0.64
N HIS A 194 -11.25 -6.87 -1.51
CA HIS A 194 -11.43 -6.70 -2.95
C HIS A 194 -12.90 -6.54 -3.34
N THR A 195 -13.81 -7.27 -2.68
CA THR A 195 -15.26 -7.12 -2.93
C THR A 195 -15.86 -5.85 -2.31
N GLN A 196 -15.21 -5.25 -1.31
CA GLN A 196 -15.69 -3.99 -0.73
C GLN A 196 -15.14 -2.75 -1.45
N VAL A 197 -13.94 -2.85 -2.03
CA VAL A 197 -13.22 -1.70 -2.60
C VAL A 197 -13.43 -1.57 -4.11
N PHE A 198 -13.56 -2.68 -4.83
CA PHE A 198 -13.68 -2.67 -6.29
C PHE A 198 -15.12 -2.94 -6.75
N PRO A 199 -15.53 -2.42 -7.93
CA PRO A 199 -16.87 -2.65 -8.46
C PRO A 199 -17.20 -4.13 -8.68
N ASP A 200 -18.45 -4.52 -8.41
CA ASP A 200 -18.91 -5.92 -8.53
C ASP A 200 -18.89 -6.45 -9.97
N ASP A 201 -18.99 -5.56 -10.97
CA ASP A 201 -18.97 -5.89 -12.39
C ASP A 201 -17.56 -5.97 -12.98
N HIS A 202 -16.53 -5.63 -12.20
CA HIS A 202 -15.14 -5.72 -12.62
C HIS A 202 -14.47 -6.98 -12.06
N GLN A 203 -13.89 -7.80 -12.94
CA GLN A 203 -13.16 -8.99 -12.52
C GLN A 203 -11.87 -8.60 -11.79
N TRP A 204 -11.75 -8.96 -10.52
CA TRP A 204 -10.54 -8.74 -9.73
C TRP A 204 -9.76 -10.04 -9.47
N PHE A 205 -10.43 -11.19 -9.44
CA PHE A 205 -9.80 -12.49 -9.21
C PHE A 205 -9.48 -13.18 -10.53
N PHE A 206 -8.24 -13.64 -10.68
CA PHE A 206 -7.78 -14.35 -11.86
C PHE A 206 -6.98 -15.60 -11.49
N TYR A 207 -7.29 -16.73 -12.12
CA TYR A 207 -6.49 -17.93 -12.01
C TYR A 207 -5.15 -17.78 -12.75
N TYR A 208 -4.11 -18.49 -12.30
CA TYR A 208 -2.78 -18.48 -12.94
C TYR A 208 -2.83 -18.90 -14.42
N GLN A 209 -3.69 -19.86 -14.76
CA GLN A 209 -3.92 -20.33 -16.13
C GLN A 209 -4.63 -19.31 -17.02
N GLU A 210 -5.09 -18.19 -16.46
CA GLU A 210 -5.84 -17.17 -17.20
C GLU A 210 -5.10 -15.84 -17.25
N SER A 211 -4.28 -15.54 -16.24
CA SER A 211 -3.66 -14.23 -16.06
C SER A 211 -2.15 -14.33 -15.94
N LEU A 212 -1.43 -13.68 -16.87
CA LEU A 212 0.01 -13.50 -16.72
C LEU A 212 0.33 -12.44 -15.67
N MET A 213 -0.58 -11.50 -15.37
CA MET A 213 -0.42 -10.57 -14.23
C MET A 213 -0.33 -11.33 -12.90
N THR A 214 -1.33 -12.17 -12.59
CA THR A 214 -1.35 -12.98 -11.37
C THR A 214 -0.20 -13.98 -11.31
N THR A 215 0.20 -14.55 -12.45
CA THR A 215 1.37 -15.45 -12.54
C THR A 215 2.69 -14.69 -12.30
N LEU A 216 2.89 -13.53 -12.93
CA LEU A 216 4.06 -12.67 -12.74
C LEU A 216 4.18 -12.22 -11.27
N MET A 217 3.04 -11.92 -10.64
CA MET A 217 3.00 -11.47 -9.25
C MET A 217 2.89 -12.61 -8.23
N LYS A 218 2.71 -13.88 -8.65
CA LYS A 218 2.36 -14.99 -7.75
C LYS A 218 1.27 -14.57 -6.74
N ALA A 219 0.20 -13.95 -7.23
CA ALA A 219 -0.82 -13.38 -6.34
C ALA A 219 -1.58 -14.49 -5.60
N PRO A 220 -1.80 -14.37 -4.27
CA PRO A 220 -1.65 -13.17 -3.45
C PRO A 220 -0.30 -13.05 -2.69
N ASP A 221 0.65 -13.97 -2.87
CA ASP A 221 1.87 -14.06 -2.04
C ASP A 221 2.71 -12.77 -2.09
N LEU A 222 2.94 -12.22 -3.30
CA LEU A 222 3.69 -10.97 -3.45
C LEU A 222 2.97 -9.79 -2.79
N PHE A 223 1.64 -9.74 -2.87
CA PHE A 223 0.88 -8.69 -2.19
C PHE A 223 1.01 -8.79 -0.67
N GLY A 224 1.05 -10.00 -0.11
CA GLY A 224 1.38 -10.20 1.31
C GLY A 224 2.77 -9.70 1.67
N PHE A 225 3.78 -9.97 0.83
CA PHE A 225 5.14 -9.45 0.99
C PHE A 225 5.18 -7.91 0.93
N ILE A 226 4.54 -7.30 -0.07
CA ILE A 226 4.46 -5.85 -0.23
C ILE A 226 3.73 -5.20 0.95
N ALA A 227 2.62 -5.79 1.41
CA ALA A 227 1.88 -5.28 2.56
C ALA A 227 2.73 -5.27 3.84
N ALA A 228 3.55 -6.31 4.06
CA ALA A 228 4.49 -6.35 5.18
C ALA A 228 5.56 -5.25 5.07
N LEU A 229 6.20 -5.08 3.91
CA LEU A 229 7.18 -4.01 3.70
C LEU A 229 6.57 -2.62 3.89
N TRP A 230 5.37 -2.41 3.33
CA TRP A 230 4.66 -1.14 3.41
C TRP A 230 4.26 -0.79 4.84
N GLY A 231 3.72 -1.76 5.58
CA GLY A 231 3.38 -1.60 6.99
C GLY A 231 4.59 -1.30 7.87
N LEU A 232 5.71 -2.02 7.68
CA LEU A 232 6.94 -1.79 8.45
C LEU A 232 7.52 -0.39 8.20
N LEU A 233 7.60 0.04 6.94
CA LEU A 233 8.09 1.38 6.60
C LEU A 233 7.14 2.47 7.11
N ALA A 234 5.83 2.27 6.97
CA ALA A 234 4.82 3.21 7.48
C ALA A 234 4.94 3.38 9.00
N LEU A 235 5.10 2.28 9.76
CA LEU A 235 5.28 2.33 11.21
C LEU A 235 6.56 3.07 11.62
N GLY A 236 7.66 2.86 10.89
CA GLY A 236 8.92 3.60 11.10
C GLY A 236 8.76 5.10 10.87
N LEU A 237 8.15 5.49 9.74
CA LEU A 237 7.87 6.89 9.41
C LEU A 237 6.87 7.53 10.38
N PHE A 238 5.87 6.78 10.82
CA PHE A 238 4.90 7.23 11.81
C PHE A 238 5.58 7.49 13.16
N ALA A 239 6.41 6.57 13.64
CA ALA A 239 7.17 6.74 14.88
C ALA A 239 8.10 7.97 14.81
N LEU A 240 8.80 8.15 13.69
CA LEU A 240 9.63 9.33 13.45
C LEU A 240 8.80 10.62 13.46
N THR A 241 7.66 10.64 12.78
CA THR A 241 6.75 11.80 12.73
C THR A 241 6.23 12.15 14.12
N GLN A 242 5.78 11.16 14.90
CA GLN A 242 5.35 11.37 16.27
C GLN A 242 6.48 11.95 17.13
N TRP A 243 7.69 11.42 17.01
CA TRP A 243 8.85 11.93 17.75
C TRP A 243 9.18 13.40 17.40
N LEU A 244 9.15 13.75 16.11
CA LEU A 244 9.34 15.14 15.66
C LEU A 244 8.25 16.07 16.19
N LEU A 245 6.98 15.63 16.17
CA LEU A 245 5.85 16.39 16.71
C LEU A 245 5.98 16.62 18.22
N GLN A 246 6.42 15.61 18.98
CA GLN A 246 6.71 15.77 20.41
C GLN A 246 7.71 16.90 20.63
N ILE A 247 8.85 16.87 19.93
CA ILE A 247 9.90 17.89 20.07
C ILE A 247 9.39 19.28 19.70
N ALA A 248 8.69 19.39 18.58
CA ALA A 248 8.24 20.68 18.04
C ALA A 248 7.19 21.37 18.91
N LEU A 249 6.34 20.60 19.59
CA LEU A 249 5.22 21.11 20.39
C LEU A 249 5.58 21.24 21.88
N THR A 250 6.49 20.42 22.42
CA THR A 250 6.94 20.57 23.83
C THR A 250 8.05 21.61 24.03
N LYS A 251 8.89 21.90 23.03
CA LYS A 251 9.91 22.96 23.15
C LYS A 251 9.33 24.35 23.36
N GLN A 252 8.14 24.63 22.80
CA GLN A 252 7.47 25.93 22.95
C GLN A 252 7.04 26.17 24.40
N GLN A 253 6.55 25.14 25.10
CA GLN A 253 6.13 25.24 26.50
C GLN A 253 7.25 25.57 27.50
N ARG A 254 8.53 25.50 27.10
CA ARG A 254 9.67 25.86 27.95
C ARG A 254 10.20 27.26 27.70
N LEU A 255 9.74 27.94 26.65
CA LEU A 255 10.21 29.27 26.24
C LEU A 255 9.21 30.38 26.63
N ASP A 256 7.97 30.01 26.97
CA ASP A 256 6.94 30.87 27.57
C ASP A 256 6.86 30.63 29.09
#